data_AF-A0A9D6U062-F1
#
_entry.id   AF-A0A9D6U062-F1
#
_cell.length_a   1.000
_cell.length_b   1.000
_cell.length_c   1.000
_cell.angle_alpha   90.00
_cell.angle_beta   90.00
_cell.angle_gamma   90.00
#
_symmetry.space_group_name_H-M   'P 1'
#
loop_
_entity.id
_entity.type
_entity.pdbx_description
1 polymer ?
#
loop_
_entity_poly.entity_id
_entity_poly.type
_entity_poly.pdbx_seq_one_letter_code
_entity_poly.pdbx_strand_id
1 'polypeptide(L)'
;MVEEIKKMPVGAGLPEMPEEIVIAPKKVAIDYKRIFFILLGLGIFALFYLIPNLPDAVDPGGKVFKLPWAGKMAIGLFLMAGIWWVFEVMPIGATAIAIGLFQVLFHIRTADQALKDFLDPSVWFIFGSVVIGTAFSVSGLTKRMAYKMLNVVGERTNFIL
;
A
#
# COMPACT_ATOMS: atom_id res chain seq x y z
N MET A 1 44.45 29.69 13.06
CA MET A 1 45.18 28.42 12.89
C MET A 1 44.19 27.45 12.26
N VAL A 2 44.06 27.49 10.94
CA VAL A 2 43.24 26.54 10.18
C VAL A 2 44.24 25.59 9.54
N GLU A 3 44.18 24.34 9.97
CA GLU A 3 45.09 23.29 9.55
C GLU A 3 44.79 22.99 8.08
N GLU A 4 45.70 23.35 7.17
CA GLU A 4 45.60 23.01 5.75
C GLU A 4 45.60 21.48 5.63
N ILE A 5 44.44 20.92 5.36
CA ILE A 5 44.27 19.50 5.06
C ILE A 5 45.05 19.22 3.78
N LYS A 6 46.25 18.65 3.94
CA LYS A 6 47.17 18.26 2.88
C LYS A 6 46.43 17.37 1.86
N LYS A 7 46.12 17.93 0.67
CA LYS A 7 45.53 17.20 -0.46
C LYS A 7 46.42 15.97 -0.76
N MET A 8 45.87 14.77 -0.61
CA MET A 8 46.61 13.53 -0.88
C MET A 8 46.92 13.44 -2.38
N PRO A 9 48.16 13.14 -2.79
CA PRO A 9 48.50 13.04 -4.20
C PRO A 9 47.73 11.86 -4.81
N VAL A 10 46.79 12.18 -5.70
CA VAL A 10 46.10 11.19 -6.51
C VAL A 10 47.12 10.61 -7.48
N GLY A 11 47.14 9.28 -7.63
CA GLY A 11 48.14 8.57 -8.43
C GLY A 11 48.37 9.18 -9.82
N ALA A 12 49.62 9.10 -10.31
CA ALA A 12 50.06 9.73 -11.54
C ALA A 12 49.11 9.46 -12.72
N GLY A 13 48.43 10.51 -13.19
CA GLY A 13 47.56 10.48 -14.36
C GLY A 13 46.06 10.62 -14.10
N LEU A 14 45.60 10.67 -12.85
CA LEU A 14 44.21 10.99 -12.53
C LEU A 14 44.03 12.51 -12.36
N PRO A 15 42.99 13.13 -12.96
CA PRO A 15 42.65 14.53 -12.71
C PRO A 15 42.38 14.75 -11.22
N GLU A 16 42.67 15.96 -10.72
CA GLU A 16 42.31 16.34 -9.36
C GLU A 16 40.79 16.23 -9.17
N MET A 17 40.37 15.71 -8.02
CA MET A 17 38.94 15.60 -7.72
C MET A 17 38.33 17.01 -7.71
N PRO A 18 37.30 17.28 -8.54
CA PRO A 18 36.70 18.60 -8.62
C PRO A 18 36.12 18.98 -7.25
N GLU A 19 36.29 20.26 -6.87
CA GLU A 19 35.88 20.78 -5.56
C GLU A 19 34.36 20.74 -5.35
N GLU A 20 33.58 20.67 -6.44
CA GLU A 20 32.13 20.59 -6.39
C GLU A 20 31.58 19.55 -7.38
N ILE A 21 30.93 18.51 -6.86
CA ILE A 21 30.22 17.50 -7.65
C ILE A 21 28.77 17.98 -7.81
N VAL A 22 28.46 18.63 -8.94
CA VAL A 22 27.09 19.03 -9.26
C VAL A 22 26.34 17.80 -9.79
N ILE A 23 25.56 17.16 -8.91
CA ILE A 23 24.65 16.08 -9.30
C ILE A 23 23.51 16.70 -10.10
N ALA A 24 23.37 16.31 -11.36
CA ALA A 24 22.25 16.76 -12.19
C ALA A 24 20.91 16.47 -11.48
N PRO A 25 19.97 17.43 -11.41
CA PRO A 25 18.69 17.21 -10.76
C PRO A 25 17.98 16.03 -11.45
N LYS A 26 17.66 15.00 -10.67
CA LYS A 26 16.90 13.84 -11.15
C LYS A 26 15.56 14.34 -11.68
N LYS A 27 15.39 14.38 -13.00
CA LYS A 27 14.10 14.70 -13.63
C LYS A 27 13.08 13.66 -13.16
N VAL A 28 12.15 14.07 -12.32
CA VAL A 28 11.02 13.23 -11.91
C VAL A 28 10.12 13.11 -13.14
N ALA A 29 10.16 11.96 -13.81
CA ALA A 29 9.24 11.68 -14.90
C ALA A 29 7.83 11.55 -14.30
N ILE A 30 6.93 12.44 -14.70
CA ILE A 30 5.53 12.39 -14.29
C ILE A 30 4.86 11.21 -15.02
N ASP A 31 4.30 10.29 -14.25
CA ASP A 31 3.52 9.19 -14.80
C ASP A 31 2.07 9.65 -15.05
N TYR A 32 1.80 10.06 -16.30
CA TYR A 32 0.47 10.50 -16.72
C TYR A 32 -0.59 9.39 -16.64
N LYS A 33 -0.22 8.11 -16.82
CA LYS A 33 -1.17 6.99 -16.72
C LYS A 33 -1.63 6.85 -15.27
N ARG A 34 -0.69 6.91 -14.33
CA ARG A 34 -0.99 6.89 -12.91
C ARG A 34 -1.93 8.02 -12.51
N ILE A 35 -1.66 9.24 -12.97
CA ILE A 35 -2.52 10.41 -12.69
C ILE A 35 -3.91 10.20 -13.26
N PHE A 36 -4.02 9.72 -14.50
CA PHE A 36 -5.31 9.46 -15.15
C PHE A 36 -6.17 8.49 -14.32
N PHE A 37 -5.63 7.36 -13.87
CA PHE A 37 -6.41 6.39 -13.08
C PHE A 37 -6.76 6.88 -11.67
N ILE A 38 -5.90 7.70 -11.06
CA ILE A 38 -6.23 8.38 -9.79
C ILE A 38 -7.45 9.28 -10.01
N LEU A 39 -7.39 10.15 -11.02
CA LEU A 39 -8.48 11.06 -11.38
C LEU A 39 -9.74 10.31 -11.80
N LEU A 40 -9.61 9.18 -12.50
CA LEU A 40 -10.74 8.34 -12.87
C LEU A 40 -11.46 7.80 -11.62
N GLY A 41 -10.72 7.25 -10.66
CA GLY A 41 -11.30 6.78 -9.40
C GLY A 41 -12.02 7.91 -8.63
N LEU A 42 -11.37 9.07 -8.50
CA LEU A 42 -11.98 10.25 -7.88
C LEU A 42 -13.22 10.73 -8.65
N GLY A 43 -13.16 10.68 -9.98
CA GLY A 43 -14.25 11.04 -10.87
C GLY A 43 -15.46 10.13 -10.70
N ILE A 44 -15.25 8.82 -10.52
CA ILE A 44 -16.35 7.88 -10.22
C ILE A 44 -16.95 8.18 -8.84
N PHE A 45 -16.13 8.39 -7.81
CA PHE A 45 -16.65 8.74 -6.50
C PHE A 45 -17.47 10.05 -6.54
N ALA A 46 -16.94 11.07 -7.22
CA ALA A 46 -17.63 12.35 -7.41
C ALA A 46 -18.93 12.19 -8.22
N LEU A 47 -18.95 11.34 -9.24
CA LEU A 47 -20.16 11.01 -9.98
C LEU A 47 -21.23 10.44 -9.04
N PHE A 48 -20.87 9.46 -8.20
CA PHE A 48 -21.80 8.91 -7.21
C PHE A 48 -22.25 9.93 -6.16
N TYR A 49 -21.40 10.89 -5.81
CA TYR A 49 -21.79 12.00 -4.94
C TYR A 49 -22.82 12.93 -5.59
N LEU A 50 -22.66 13.24 -6.89
CA LEU A 50 -23.46 14.23 -7.61
C LEU A 50 -24.78 13.69 -8.18
N ILE A 51 -24.84 12.43 -8.60
CA ILE A 51 -26.08 11.87 -9.17
C ILE A 51 -27.21 11.85 -8.10
N PRO A 52 -28.50 11.89 -8.48
CA PRO A 52 -29.59 11.65 -7.53
C PRO A 52 -29.52 10.24 -6.93
N ASN A 53 -30.35 9.95 -5.93
CA ASN A 53 -30.40 8.61 -5.34
C ASN A 53 -30.73 7.57 -6.41
N LEU A 54 -30.00 6.45 -6.36
CA LEU A 54 -30.24 5.31 -7.24
C LEU A 54 -31.63 4.73 -6.95
N PRO A 55 -32.29 4.13 -7.95
CA PRO A 55 -33.59 3.50 -7.75
C PRO A 55 -33.50 2.41 -6.68
N ASP A 56 -34.57 2.29 -5.90
CA ASP A 56 -34.68 1.26 -4.88
C ASP A 56 -34.70 -0.12 -5.54
N ALA A 57 -34.04 -1.10 -4.91
CA ALA A 57 -34.04 -2.46 -5.41
C ALA A 57 -35.36 -3.15 -5.04
N VAL A 58 -36.03 -3.74 -6.02
CA VAL A 58 -37.29 -4.47 -5.83
C VAL A 58 -37.05 -5.94 -6.12
N ASP A 59 -37.23 -6.80 -5.11
CA ASP A 59 -37.14 -8.24 -5.30
C ASP A 59 -38.31 -8.76 -6.16
N PRO A 60 -38.16 -9.91 -6.84
CA PRO A 60 -39.26 -10.58 -7.56
C PRO A 60 -40.49 -10.88 -6.68
N GLY A 61 -40.31 -10.93 -5.35
CA GLY A 61 -41.38 -11.05 -4.36
C GLY A 61 -41.99 -9.72 -3.87
N GLY A 62 -41.65 -8.59 -4.49
CA GLY A 62 -42.23 -7.27 -4.20
C GLY A 62 -41.69 -6.55 -2.97
N LYS A 63 -40.63 -7.05 -2.32
CA LYS A 63 -39.96 -6.36 -1.21
C LYS A 63 -39.09 -5.24 -1.76
N VAL A 64 -39.29 -4.01 -1.26
CA VAL A 64 -38.53 -2.82 -1.65
C VAL A 64 -37.38 -2.61 -0.66
N PHE A 65 -36.15 -2.68 -1.16
CA PHE A 65 -34.94 -2.34 -0.42
C PHE A 65 -34.53 -0.92 -0.78
N LYS A 66 -34.81 0.01 0.13
CA LYS A 66 -34.41 1.41 -0.02
C LYS A 66 -32.90 1.53 0.09
N LEU A 67 -32.26 2.18 -0.88
CA LEU A 67 -30.82 2.44 -0.82
C LEU A 67 -30.58 3.76 -0.08
N PRO A 68 -30.08 3.74 1.17
CA PRO A 68 -29.74 4.97 1.88
C PRO A 68 -28.58 5.68 1.19
N TRP A 69 -28.49 7.00 1.40
CA TRP A 69 -27.42 7.82 0.82
C TRP A 69 -26.01 7.27 1.14
N ALA A 70 -25.78 6.82 2.38
CA ALA A 70 -24.52 6.20 2.77
C ALA A 70 -24.20 4.91 1.98
N GLY A 71 -25.22 4.10 1.65
CA GLY A 71 -25.05 2.90 0.83
C GLY A 71 -24.64 3.22 -0.60
N LYS A 72 -25.27 4.23 -1.21
CA LYS A 72 -24.88 4.75 -2.52
C LYS A 72 -23.44 5.28 -2.52
N MET A 73 -23.06 6.06 -1.51
CA MET A 73 -21.70 6.57 -1.36
C MET A 73 -20.68 5.46 -1.14
N ALA A 74 -21.04 4.41 -0.39
CA ALA A 74 -20.19 3.24 -0.20
C ALA A 74 -19.93 2.49 -1.52
N ILE A 75 -20.93 2.39 -2.42
CA ILE A 75 -20.73 1.82 -3.77
C ILE A 75 -19.75 2.68 -4.57
N GLY A 76 -19.93 4.01 -4.57
CA GLY A 76 -19.01 4.91 -5.25
C GLY A 76 -17.56 4.78 -4.72
N LEU A 77 -17.41 4.65 -3.40
CA LEU A 77 -16.12 4.45 -2.76
C LEU A 77 -15.50 3.10 -3.11
N PHE A 78 -16.31 2.04 -3.14
CA PHE A 78 -15.89 0.70 -3.53
C PHE A 78 -15.37 0.67 -4.97
N LEU A 79 -16.07 1.34 -5.91
CA LEU A 79 -15.62 1.43 -7.31
C LEU A 79 -14.32 2.23 -7.45
N MET A 80 -14.19 3.34 -6.71
CA MET A 80 -12.92 4.09 -6.65
C MET A 80 -11.77 3.22 -6.15
N ALA A 81 -11.98 2.50 -5.03
CA ALA A 81 -11.00 1.58 -4.46
C ALA A 81 -10.62 0.46 -5.44
N GLY A 82 -11.62 -0.13 -6.11
CA GLY A 82 -11.43 -1.17 -7.11
C GLY A 82 -10.54 -0.71 -8.27
N ILE A 83 -10.74 0.50 -8.79
CA ILE A 83 -9.87 1.07 -9.82
C ILE A 83 -8.44 1.23 -9.30
N TRP A 84 -8.26 1.80 -8.11
CA TRP A 84 -6.93 2.06 -7.57
C TRP A 84 -6.16 0.77 -7.27
N TRP A 85 -6.84 -0.27 -6.81
CA TRP A 85 -6.23 -1.58 -6.58
C TRP A 85 -5.93 -2.34 -7.87
N VAL A 86 -6.87 -2.42 -8.82
CA VAL A 86 -6.67 -3.17 -10.08
C VAL A 86 -5.55 -2.57 -10.92
N PHE A 87 -5.45 -1.24 -10.98
CA PHE A 87 -4.41 -0.55 -11.75
C PHE A 87 -3.17 -0.23 -10.91
N GLU A 88 -3.11 -0.69 -9.65
CA GLU A 88 -2.00 -0.50 -8.72
C GLU A 88 -1.45 0.95 -8.70
N VAL A 89 -2.33 1.94 -8.80
CA VAL A 89 -1.92 3.35 -8.94
C VAL A 89 -1.23 3.88 -7.69
N MET A 90 -1.44 3.25 -6.55
CA MET A 90 -0.90 3.63 -5.26
C MET A 90 -0.67 2.36 -4.43
N PRO A 91 0.31 2.35 -3.51
CA PRO A 91 0.50 1.22 -2.61
C PRO A 91 -0.80 0.84 -1.89
N ILE A 92 -1.03 -0.47 -1.74
CA ILE A 92 -2.30 -1.04 -1.22
C ILE A 92 -2.69 -0.39 0.12
N GLY A 93 -1.73 -0.20 1.03
CA GLY A 93 -1.95 0.44 2.33
C GLY A 93 -2.33 1.92 2.24
N ALA A 94 -1.77 2.67 1.29
CA ALA A 94 -2.12 4.07 1.11
C ALA A 94 -3.52 4.24 0.51
N THR A 95 -3.93 3.35 -0.41
CA THR A 95 -5.32 3.24 -0.87
C THR A 95 -6.26 2.90 0.29
N ALA A 96 -5.90 1.97 1.18
CA ALA A 96 -6.70 1.62 2.35
C ALA A 96 -6.93 2.82 3.28
N ILE A 97 -5.88 3.59 3.59
CA ILE A 97 -6.00 4.81 4.40
C ILE A 97 -6.91 5.84 3.71
N ALA A 98 -6.77 6.02 2.39
CA ALA A 98 -7.62 6.93 1.64
C ALA A 98 -9.11 6.52 1.73
N ILE A 99 -9.43 5.22 1.65
CA ILE A 99 -10.81 4.72 1.82
C ILE A 99 -11.35 5.14 3.19
N GLY A 100 -10.62 4.87 4.27
CA GLY A 100 -11.02 5.25 5.62
C GLY A 100 -11.23 6.77 5.77
N LEU A 101 -10.32 7.58 5.22
CA LEU A 101 -10.44 9.03 5.22
C LEU A 101 -11.69 9.51 4.47
N PHE A 102 -11.97 8.97 3.29
CA PHE A 102 -13.17 9.34 2.53
C PHE A 102 -14.45 8.96 3.26
N GLN A 103 -14.50 7.82 3.97
CA GLN A 103 -15.66 7.46 4.78
C GLN A 103 -15.96 8.50 5.86
N VAL A 104 -14.93 9.07 6.48
CA VAL A 104 -15.07 10.10 7.53
C VAL A 104 -15.36 11.47 6.93
N LEU A 105 -14.60 11.90 5.91
CA LEU A 105 -14.75 13.21 5.28
C LEU A 105 -16.15 13.42 4.70
N PHE A 106 -16.67 12.40 4.02
CA PHE A 106 -18.01 12.44 3.43
C PHE A 106 -19.10 11.93 4.39
N HIS A 107 -18.80 11.73 5.68
CA HIS A 107 -19.79 11.26 6.67
C HIS A 107 -20.56 10.00 6.23
N ILE A 108 -19.90 9.09 5.49
CA ILE A 108 -20.47 7.80 5.08
C ILE A 108 -20.63 6.90 6.31
N ARG A 109 -19.64 6.93 7.20
CA ARG A 109 -19.64 6.31 8.54
C ARG A 109 -19.03 7.30 9.52
N THR A 110 -19.30 7.12 10.82
CA THR A 110 -18.64 7.94 11.86
C THR A 110 -17.14 7.65 11.89
N ALA A 111 -16.34 8.61 12.36
CA ALA A 111 -14.88 8.44 12.49
C ALA A 111 -14.52 7.21 13.33
N ASP A 112 -15.24 7.01 14.43
CA ASP A 112 -15.09 5.83 15.28
C ASP A 112 -15.32 4.52 14.51
N GLN A 113 -16.41 4.43 13.75
CA GLN A 113 -16.72 3.23 12.97
C GLN A 113 -15.72 2.98 11.84
N ALA A 114 -15.34 4.01 11.09
CA ALA A 114 -14.45 3.86 9.93
C ALA A 114 -13.00 3.52 10.35
N LEU A 115 -12.50 4.13 11.43
CA LEU A 115 -11.12 3.91 11.88
C LEU A 115 -10.96 2.63 12.72
N LYS A 116 -12.03 2.16 13.37
CA LYS A 116 -12.02 0.88 14.10
C LYS A 116 -11.70 -0.32 13.21
N ASP A 117 -12.06 -0.27 11.92
CA ASP A 117 -11.78 -1.35 10.98
C ASP A 117 -10.26 -1.63 10.82
N PHE A 118 -9.40 -0.63 11.06
CA PHE A 118 -7.93 -0.81 11.07
C PHE A 118 -7.40 -1.46 12.35
N LEU A 119 -8.21 -1.49 13.41
CA LEU A 119 -7.87 -2.07 14.70
C LEU A 119 -8.60 -3.39 14.94
N ASP A 120 -9.17 -3.98 13.90
CA ASP A 120 -9.84 -5.27 13.99
C ASP A 120 -8.88 -6.37 14.52
N PRO A 121 -9.34 -7.25 15.43
CA PRO A 121 -8.49 -8.31 15.99
C PRO A 121 -7.80 -9.18 14.93
N SER A 122 -8.44 -9.44 13.77
CA SER A 122 -7.84 -10.22 12.69
C SER A 122 -6.66 -9.50 12.03
N VAL A 123 -6.73 -8.18 11.89
CA VAL A 123 -5.62 -7.37 11.34
C VAL A 123 -4.40 -7.43 12.26
N TRP A 124 -4.61 -7.21 13.55
CA TRP A 124 -3.54 -7.29 14.55
C TRP A 124 -3.01 -8.69 14.76
N PHE A 125 -3.84 -9.72 14.59
CA PHE A 125 -3.39 -11.11 14.58
C PHE A 125 -2.42 -11.38 13.42
N ILE A 126 -2.74 -10.94 12.20
CA ILE A 126 -1.84 -11.07 11.04
C ILE A 126 -0.56 -10.25 11.26
N PHE A 127 -0.68 -9.02 11.76
CA PHE A 127 0.49 -8.21 12.11
C PHE A 127 1.41 -8.94 13.11
N GLY A 128 0.84 -9.48 14.19
CA GLY A 128 1.56 -10.24 15.20
C GLY A 128 2.24 -11.49 14.63
N SER A 129 1.57 -12.25 13.76
CA SER A 129 2.15 -13.44 13.14
C SER A 129 3.34 -13.13 12.23
N VAL A 130 3.27 -12.03 11.48
CA VAL A 130 4.38 -11.53 10.64
C VAL A 130 5.55 -11.06 11.50
N VAL A 131 5.28 -10.34 12.61
CA VAL A 131 6.32 -9.90 13.55
C VAL A 131 7.05 -11.09 14.17
N ILE A 132 6.31 -12.11 14.62
CA ILE A 132 6.91 -13.35 15.16
C ILE A 132 7.72 -14.09 14.09
N GLY A 133 7.18 -14.23 12.87
CA GLY A 133 7.92 -14.84 11.75
C GLY A 133 9.22 -14.10 11.41
N THR A 134 9.20 -12.77 11.52
CA THR A 134 10.39 -11.94 11.35
C THR A 134 11.39 -12.17 12.49
N ALA A 135 10.93 -12.27 13.74
CA ALA A 135 11.78 -12.58 14.89
C ALA A 135 12.47 -13.95 14.75
N PHE A 136 11.77 -14.98 14.25
CA PHE A 136 12.38 -16.29 13.96
C PHE A 136 13.42 -16.24 12.85
N SER A 137 13.19 -15.39 11.85
CA SER A 137 14.13 -15.20 10.74
C SER A 137 15.40 -14.46 11.20
N VAL A 138 15.25 -13.38 11.97
CA VAL A 138 16.38 -12.57 12.48
C VAL A 138 17.19 -13.34 13.53
N SER A 139 16.53 -14.12 14.40
CA SER A 139 17.23 -14.98 15.38
C SER A 139 17.97 -16.17 14.75
N GLY A 140 17.75 -16.43 13.46
CA GLY A 140 18.31 -17.58 12.76
C GLY A 140 17.67 -18.91 13.15
N LEU A 141 16.58 -18.91 13.94
CA LEU A 141 15.83 -20.11 14.29
C LEU A 141 15.33 -20.84 13.03
N THR A 142 14.76 -20.08 12.08
CA THR A 142 14.32 -20.63 10.78
C THR A 142 15.44 -21.36 10.07
N LYS A 143 16.65 -20.78 10.03
CA LYS A 143 17.83 -21.37 9.39
C LYS A 143 18.32 -22.62 10.11
N ARG A 144 18.35 -22.61 11.46
CA ARG A 144 18.71 -23.79 12.27
C ARG A 144 17.71 -24.93 12.06
N MET A 145 16.42 -24.63 12.02
CA MET A 145 15.36 -25.61 11.75
C MET A 145 15.50 -26.20 10.35
N ALA A 146 15.76 -25.37 9.33
CA ALA A 146 15.96 -25.83 7.96
C ALA A 146 17.15 -26.80 7.84
N TYR A 147 18.31 -26.48 8.42
CA TYR A 147 19.46 -27.40 8.42
C TYR A 147 19.19 -28.68 9.20
N LYS A 148 18.46 -28.60 10.32
CA LYS A 148 18.07 -29.80 11.07
C LYS A 148 17.15 -30.70 10.26
N MET A 149 16.21 -30.13 9.50
CA MET A 149 15.37 -30.89 8.57
C MET A 149 16.18 -31.53 7.45
N LEU A 150 17.16 -30.81 6.88
CA LEU A 150 18.04 -31.35 5.85
C LEU A 150 18.84 -32.56 6.35
N ASN A 151 19.31 -32.55 7.60
CA ASN A 151 19.97 -33.70 8.21
C ASN A 151 19.06 -34.91 8.42
N VAL A 152 17.75 -34.69 8.62
CA VAL A 152 16.77 -35.78 8.84
C VAL A 152 16.27 -36.36 7.52
N VAL A 153 15.98 -35.50 6.54
CA VAL A 153 15.37 -35.90 5.26
C VAL A 153 16.42 -36.21 4.19
N GLY A 154 17.59 -35.57 4.25
CA GLY A 154 18.65 -35.66 3.25
C GLY A 154 18.34 -34.85 1.98
N GLU A 155 19.12 -35.08 0.92
CA GLU A 155 19.04 -34.34 -0.36
C GLU A 155 17.96 -34.87 -1.33
N ARG A 156 17.12 -35.80 -0.89
CA ARG A 156 16.08 -36.38 -1.75
C ARG A 156 14.90 -35.43 -1.84
N THR A 157 14.85 -34.64 -2.92
CA THR A 157 13.79 -33.67 -3.24
C THR A 157 12.38 -34.26 -3.13
N ASN A 158 12.20 -35.55 -3.41
CA ASN A 158 10.92 -36.28 -3.29
C ASN A 158 10.29 -36.27 -1.87
N PHE A 159 11.01 -35.85 -0.84
CA PHE A 159 10.49 -35.74 0.53
C PHE A 159 10.22 -34.28 0.97
N ILE A 160 10.58 -33.28 0.17
CA ILE A 160 10.51 -31.86 0.52
C ILE A 160 9.39 -31.13 -0.26
N LEU A 161 9.04 -31.62 -1.45
CA LEU A 161 7.99 -31.09 -2.33
C LEU A 161 6.76 -32.00 -2.37
#